data_AF-A0A7I7K435-F1
#
_entry.id   AF-A0A7I7K435-F1
#
_cell.length_a   1.000
_cell.length_b   1.000
_cell.length_c   1.000
_cell.angle_alpha   90.00
_cell.angle_beta   90.00
_cell.angle_gamma   90.00
#
_symmetry.space_group_name_H-M   'P 1'
#
loop_
_entity.id
_entity.type
_entity.pdbx_description
1 polymer ?
#
loop_
_entity_poly.entity_id
_entity_poly.type
_entity_poly.pdbx_seq_one_letter_code
_entity_poly.pdbx_strand_id
1 'polypeptide(L)' 'MVKVIAERRHLPTPNDECRLLAAIGMLLVERVLDRWVSAPGRALDDLIRQEFAALPAVLK' A
#
# COMPACT_ATOMS: atom_id res chain seq x y z
N MET A 1 4.43 -10.15 1.95
CA MET A 1 3.74 -9.10 2.75
C MET A 1 2.84 -9.65 3.84
N VAL A 2 1.94 -10.61 3.55
CA VAL A 2 0.96 -11.13 4.52
C VAL A 2 1.57 -11.55 5.89
N LYS A 3 2.67 -12.31 5.88
CA LYS A 3 3.39 -12.72 7.11
C LYS A 3 3.92 -11.53 7.92
N VAL A 4 4.53 -10.55 7.23
CA VAL A 4 5.07 -9.33 7.84
C VAL A 4 3.96 -8.48 8.47
N ILE A 5 2.78 -8.43 7.84
CA ILE A 5 1.61 -7.71 8.39
C ILE A 5 1.10 -8.41 9.65
N ALA A 6 1.03 -9.75 9.64
CA ALA A 6 0.65 -10.53 10.82
C ALA A 6 1.64 -10.30 11.98
N GLU A 7 2.95 -10.35 11.71
CA GLU A 7 4.01 -10.08 12.68
C GLU A 7 3.89 -8.67 13.30
N ARG A 8 3.71 -7.63 12.46
CA ARG A 8 3.54 -6.24 12.92
C ARG A 8 2.26 -6.01 13.73
N ARG A 9 1.25 -6.85 13.53
CA ARG A 9 -0.01 -6.81 14.28
C ARG A 9 -0.02 -7.78 15.47
N HIS A 10 1.13 -8.40 15.77
CA HIS A 10 1.27 -9.40 16.85
C HIS A 10 0.30 -10.57 16.72
N LEU A 11 -0.06 -10.95 15.49
CA LEU A 11 -0.94 -12.07 15.23
C LEU A 11 -0.13 -13.37 15.17
N PRO A 12 -0.62 -14.47 15.78
CA PRO A 12 0.10 -15.75 15.80
C PRO A 12 0.17 -16.38 14.39
N THR A 13 -0.84 -16.14 13.56
CA THR A 13 -0.86 -16.54 12.15
C THR A 13 -1.56 -15.48 11.31
N PRO A 14 -1.28 -15.38 9.99
CA PRO A 14 -1.97 -14.42 9.14
C PRO A 14 -3.44 -14.78 8.92
N ASN A 15 -4.31 -13.78 9.01
CA ASN A 15 -5.75 -13.91 8.74
C ASN A 15 -6.14 -13.20 7.43
N ASP A 16 -7.43 -13.23 7.08
CA ASP A 16 -7.92 -12.62 5.85
C ASP A 16 -7.76 -11.09 5.82
N GLU A 17 -7.78 -10.44 6.97
CA GLU A 17 -7.48 -9.00 7.05
C GLU A 17 -6.00 -8.72 6.69
N CYS A 18 -5.06 -9.57 7.12
CA CYS A 18 -3.66 -9.49 6.69
C CYS A 18 -3.51 -9.70 5.18
N ARG A 19 -4.33 -10.57 4.58
CA ARG A 19 -4.34 -10.81 3.13
C ARG A 19 -4.87 -9.60 2.38
N LEU A 20 -5.97 -9.01 2.86
CA LEU A 20 -6.56 -7.80 2.30
C LEU A 20 -5.57 -6.63 2.38
N LEU A 21 -4.97 -6.38 3.54
CA LEU A 21 -3.96 -5.33 3.71
C LEU A 21 -2.73 -5.55 2.82
N ALA A 22 -2.32 -6.80 2.61
CA ALA A 22 -1.24 -7.11 1.69
C ALA A 22 -1.60 -6.78 0.24
N ALA A 23 -2.82 -7.13 -0.19
CA ALA A 23 -3.31 -6.84 -1.54
C ALA A 23 -3.43 -5.33 -1.78
N ILE A 24 -4.01 -4.59 -0.83
CA ILE A 24 -4.10 -3.12 -0.90
C ILE A 24 -2.70 -2.52 -0.97
N GLY A 25 -1.78 -2.94 -0.10
CA GLY A 25 -0.41 -2.43 -0.10
C GLY A 25 0.32 -2.68 -1.42
N MET A 26 0.18 -3.86 -2.01
CA MET A 26 0.75 -4.15 -3.34
C MET A 26 0.17 -3.26 -4.43
N LEU A 27 -1.15 -3.09 -4.46
CA LEU A 27 -1.82 -2.22 -5.43
C LEU A 27 -1.34 -0.76 -5.35
N LEU A 28 -1.14 -0.24 -4.14
CA LEU A 28 -0.61 1.11 -3.94
C LEU A 28 0.82 1.21 -4.45
N VAL A 29 1.67 0.22 -4.17
CA VAL A 29 3.05 0.17 -4.67
C VAL A 29 3.08 0.17 -6.19
N GLU A 30 2.28 -0.67 -6.84
CA GLU A 30 2.18 -0.72 -8.30
C GLU A 30 1.80 0.65 -8.89
N ARG A 31 0.77 1.30 -8.34
CA ARG A 31 0.33 2.64 -8.80
C ARG A 31 1.39 3.71 -8.60
N VAL A 32 2.07 3.71 -7.45
CA VAL A 32 3.15 4.65 -7.19
C VAL A 32 4.28 4.46 -8.20
N LEU A 33 4.66 3.22 -8.48
CA LEU A 33 5.72 2.90 -9.44
C LEU A 33 5.34 3.35 -10.85
N ASP A 34 4.12 3.04 -11.31
CA ASP A 34 3.62 3.45 -12.62
C ASP A 34 3.65 4.97 -12.78
N ARG A 35 3.21 5.71 -11.75
CA ARG A 35 3.22 7.17 -11.75
C ARG A 35 4.63 7.74 -11.70
N TRP A 36 5.52 7.13 -10.92
CA TRP A 36 6.89 7.58 -10.76
C TRP A 36 7.69 7.43 -12.06
N VAL A 37 7.55 6.29 -12.75
CA VAL A 37 8.17 6.06 -14.06
C VAL A 37 7.59 7.00 -15.13
N SER A 38 6.30 7.32 -15.04
CA SER A 38 5.61 8.18 -16.02
C SER A 38 5.76 9.69 -15.77
N ALA A 39 6.28 10.12 -14.61
CA ALA A 39 6.36 11.53 -14.23
C ALA A 39 7.77 11.93 -13.75
N PRO A 40 8.68 12.29 -14.67
CA PRO A 40 10.02 12.75 -14.32
C PRO A 40 9.96 13.96 -13.38
N GLY A 41 10.78 13.96 -12.32
CA GLY A 41 10.92 15.10 -11.42
C GLY A 41 9.97 15.14 -10.21
N ARG A 42 9.05 14.18 -10.07
CA ARG A 42 8.32 14.00 -8.80
C ARG A 42 9.09 13.11 -7.83
N ALA A 43 9.18 13.53 -6.57
CA ALA A 43 9.72 12.71 -5.50
C ALA A 43 8.80 11.51 -5.24
N LEU A 44 9.40 10.34 -5.06
CA LEU A 44 8.68 9.10 -4.78
C LEU A 44 7.84 9.23 -3.50
N ASP A 45 8.38 9.87 -2.46
CA ASP A 45 7.69 10.07 -1.18
C ASP A 45 6.41 10.89 -1.31
N ASP A 46 6.38 11.89 -2.20
CA ASP A 46 5.19 12.71 -2.45
C ASP A 46 4.10 11.89 -3.13
N LEU A 47 4.47 11.02 -4.07
CA LEU A 47 3.55 10.10 -4.72
C LEU A 47 2.98 9.09 -3.72
N ILE A 48 3.80 8.53 -2.84
CA ILE A 48 3.36 7.63 -1.77
C ILE A 48 2.36 8.35 -0.86
N ARG A 49 2.68 9.55 -0.37
CA ARG A 49 1.78 10.33 0.50
C ARG A 49 0.43 10.61 -0.17
N GLN A 50 0.43 10.94 -1.46
CA GLN A 50 -0.79 11.18 -2.24
C GLN A 50 -1.66 9.93 -2.36
N GLU A 51 -1.07 8.78 -2.68
CA GLU A 51 -1.82 7.52 -2.79
C GLU A 51 -2.46 7.12 -1.44
N PHE A 52 -1.72 7.25 -0.33
CA PHE A 52 -2.26 6.97 1.00
C PHE A 52 -3.34 7.97 1.42
N ALA A 53 -3.20 9.26 1.10
CA ALA A 53 -4.22 10.28 1.40
C ALA A 53 -5.53 10.06 0.62
N ALA A 54 -5.48 9.40 -0.54
CA ALA A 54 -6.66 9.10 -1.35
C ALA A 54 -7.45 7.86 -0.88
N LEU A 55 -6.85 6.98 -0.08
CA LEU A 55 -7.48 5.72 0.38
C LEU A 55 -8.86 5.90 1.03
N PRO A 56 -9.10 6.88 1.93
CA PRO A 56 -10.41 7.03 2.56
C PRO A 56 -11.55 7.31 1.57
N ALA A 57 -11.25 7.93 0.43
CA ALA A 57 -12.25 8.23 -0.60
C ALA A 57 -12.66 6.98 -1.41
N VAL A 58 -11.80 5.95 -1.45
CA VAL A 58 -12.00 4.72 -2.24
C VAL A 58 -12.66 3.62 -1.41
N LEU A 59 -12.57 3.67 -0.08
CA LEU A 59 -13.09 2.66 0.85
C LEU A 59 -14.54 2.93 1.32
N LYS A 60 -15.31 3.75 0.60
CA LYS A 60 -16.72 4.03 0.90
C LYS A 60 -17.65 2.88 0.50
#